data_AF-A0A7X9G6D6-F1
#
_entry.id   AF-A0A7X9G6D6-F1
#
_cell.length_a   1.000
_cell.length_b   1.000
_cell.length_c   1.000
_cell.angle_alpha   90.00
_cell.angle_beta   90.00
_cell.angle_gamma   90.00
#
_symmetry.space_group_name_H-M   'P 1'
#
loop_
_entity.id
_entity.type
_entity.pdbx_description
1 polymer ?
#
loop_
_entity_poly.entity_id
_entity_poly.type
_entity_poly.pdbx_seq_one_letter_code
_entity_poly.pdbx_strand_id
1 'polypeptide(L)'
;MNKQSHIQAGAAFRCPYCQSDSIAKENKEYEGFKLKRVFLACALCQAELDVAPVAEADDKAKNKTNKLQALFAQDCTTARPDVGELLDDDGQRHFCKNCLHNFFTAFKCFCNLHQQEVEPLHDCPEFSPKKKITEL
;
A
#
# COMPACT_ATOMS: atom_id res chain seq x y z
N MET A 1 -25.36 -12.32 40.30
CA MET A 1 -25.64 -13.01 39.02
C MET A 1 -26.09 -11.95 38.02
N ASN A 2 -25.15 -11.28 37.35
CA ASN A 2 -25.47 -10.20 36.41
C ASN A 2 -25.64 -10.78 35.01
N LYS A 3 -26.82 -10.50 34.43
CA LYS A 3 -27.22 -10.89 33.08
C LYS A 3 -26.20 -10.37 32.07
N GLN A 4 -25.55 -11.27 31.35
CA GLN A 4 -24.83 -10.95 30.12
C GLN A 4 -25.86 -10.42 29.11
N SER A 5 -25.96 -9.09 29.02
CA SER A 5 -26.65 -8.45 27.90
C SER A 5 -25.86 -8.80 26.65
N HIS A 6 -26.51 -9.43 25.68
CA HIS A 6 -25.92 -9.80 24.39
C HIS A 6 -25.60 -8.51 23.61
N ILE A 7 -24.42 -7.93 23.86
CA ILE A 7 -23.99 -6.66 23.27
C ILE A 7 -23.50 -6.94 21.85
N GLN A 8 -24.13 -6.33 20.85
CA GLN A 8 -23.67 -6.38 19.46
C GLN A 8 -22.57 -5.33 19.22
N ALA A 9 -21.69 -5.58 18.24
CA ALA A 9 -20.69 -4.59 17.82
C ALA A 9 -21.38 -3.28 17.42
N GLY A 10 -20.89 -2.15 17.93
CA GLY A 10 -21.46 -0.82 17.67
C GLY A 10 -22.64 -0.41 18.55
N ALA A 11 -23.13 -1.27 19.46
CA ALA A 11 -24.17 -0.89 20.40
C ALA A 11 -23.63 0.02 21.52
N ALA A 12 -24.44 0.99 21.94
CA ALA A 12 -24.20 1.76 23.15
C ALA A 12 -24.58 0.91 24.38
N PHE A 13 -23.67 0.80 25.33
CA PHE A 13 -23.88 0.05 26.57
C PHE A 13 -23.17 0.76 27.74
N ARG A 14 -23.65 0.54 28.95
CA ARG A 14 -22.99 1.05 30.15
C ARG A 14 -21.94 0.05 30.61
N CYS A 15 -20.67 0.46 30.64
CA CYS A 15 -19.58 -0.46 30.89
C CYS A 15 -19.52 -0.90 32.37
N PRO A 16 -19.43 -2.22 32.67
CA PRO A 16 -19.29 -2.68 34.06
C PRO A 16 -17.95 -2.31 34.69
N TYR A 17 -16.92 -2.07 33.87
CA TYR A 17 -15.56 -1.75 34.34
C TYR A 17 -15.36 -0.27 34.65
N CYS A 18 -15.80 0.64 33.78
CA CYS A 18 -15.63 2.08 33.96
C CYS A 18 -16.92 2.85 34.30
N GLN A 19 -18.07 2.17 34.34
CA GLN A 19 -19.38 2.70 34.74
C GLN A 19 -19.93 3.88 33.90
N SER A 20 -19.24 4.24 32.83
CA SER A 20 -19.65 5.23 31.84
C SER A 20 -20.37 4.60 30.65
N ASP A 21 -21.14 5.42 29.95
CA ASP A 21 -21.76 5.05 28.68
C ASP A 21 -20.67 4.95 27.61
N SER A 22 -20.64 3.80 26.94
CA SER A 22 -19.59 3.44 26.00
C SER A 22 -20.18 2.72 24.79
N ILE A 23 -19.37 2.60 23.74
CA ILE A 23 -19.74 1.88 22.51
C ILE A 23 -18.89 0.61 22.44
N ALA A 24 -19.52 -0.49 22.03
CA ALA A 24 -18.85 -1.78 21.88
C ALA A 24 -17.96 -1.77 20.62
N LYS A 25 -16.65 -1.84 20.80
CA LYS A 25 -15.65 -1.90 19.74
C LYS A 25 -15.23 -3.34 19.48
N GLU A 26 -15.23 -3.76 18.23
CA GLU A 26 -14.65 -5.04 17.81
C GLU A 26 -13.11 -4.91 17.70
N ASN A 27 -12.39 -5.69 18.48
CA ASN A 27 -10.94 -5.80 18.42
C ASN A 27 -10.53 -7.20 17.96
N LYS A 28 -9.47 -7.27 17.14
CA LYS A 28 -8.93 -8.51 16.58
C LYS A 28 -7.53 -8.72 17.11
N GLU A 29 -7.29 -9.86 17.75
CA GLU A 29 -5.96 -10.27 18.20
C GLU A 29 -5.32 -11.16 17.14
N TYR A 30 -4.09 -10.84 16.76
CA TYR A 30 -3.31 -11.55 15.75
C TYR A 30 -2.12 -12.25 16.42
N GLU A 31 -1.87 -13.49 16.03
CA GLU A 31 -0.63 -14.22 16.33
C GLU A 31 0.16 -14.36 15.02
N GLY A 32 1.10 -13.44 14.82
CA GLY A 32 1.74 -13.25 13.52
C GLY A 32 0.73 -12.79 12.46
N PHE A 33 0.53 -13.60 11.41
CA PHE A 33 -0.44 -13.35 10.33
C PHE A 33 -1.79 -14.07 10.51
N LYS A 34 -1.98 -14.82 11.61
CA LYS A 34 -3.22 -15.56 11.87
C LYS A 34 -4.09 -14.81 12.87
N LEU A 35 -5.38 -14.67 12.55
CA LEU A 35 -6.39 -14.16 13.47
C LEU A 35 -6.61 -15.18 14.59
N LYS A 36 -6.24 -14.81 15.82
CA LYS A 36 -6.33 -15.67 17.00
C LYS A 36 -7.71 -15.59 17.64
N ARG A 37 -8.22 -14.38 17.84
CA ARG A 37 -9.57 -14.15 18.37
C ARG A 37 -10.11 -12.78 17.98
N VAL A 38 -11.44 -12.69 17.95
CA VAL A 38 -12.17 -11.43 17.85
C VAL A 38 -12.92 -11.25 19.18
N PHE A 39 -12.76 -10.11 19.83
CA PHE A 39 -13.41 -9.82 21.10
C PHE A 39 -14.01 -8.41 21.09
N LEU A 40 -15.05 -8.22 21.90
CA LEU A 40 -15.66 -6.92 22.10
C LEU A 40 -15.00 -6.21 23.29
N ALA A 41 -14.57 -4.98 23.08
CA ALA A 41 -13.95 -4.14 24.07
C ALA A 41 -14.72 -2.82 24.25
N CYS A 42 -14.65 -2.28 25.45
CA CYS A 42 -15.16 -0.94 25.74
C CYS A 42 -14.32 0.13 25.01
N ALA A 43 -14.95 1.07 24.31
CA ALA A 43 -14.23 2.15 23.64
C ALA A 43 -13.45 3.08 24.59
N LEU A 44 -13.91 3.26 25.83
CA LEU A 44 -13.28 4.16 26.81
C LEU A 44 -12.16 3.47 27.60
N CYS A 45 -12.50 2.42 28.35
CA CYS A 45 -11.54 1.77 29.25
C CYS A 45 -10.82 0.58 28.63
N GLN A 46 -11.17 0.19 27.40
CA GLN A 46 -10.58 -0.95 26.67
C GLN A 46 -10.75 -2.31 27.36
N ALA A 47 -11.53 -2.39 28.43
CA ALA A 47 -11.82 -3.65 29.11
C ALA A 47 -12.58 -4.61 28.18
N GLU A 48 -12.16 -5.88 28.18
CA GLU A 48 -12.81 -6.97 27.45
C GLU A 48 -14.17 -7.27 28.08
N LEU A 49 -15.24 -7.32 27.28
CA LEU A 49 -16.62 -7.41 27.78
C LEU A 49 -17.19 -8.82 27.67
N ASP A 50 -16.93 -9.51 26.57
CA ASP A 50 -17.15 -10.95 26.40
C ASP A 50 -16.47 -11.41 25.09
N VAL A 51 -15.97 -12.64 25.11
CA VAL A 51 -15.31 -13.31 23.98
C VAL A 51 -16.40 -13.91 23.11
N ALA A 52 -16.61 -13.35 21.91
CA ALA A 52 -17.36 -14.08 20.89
C ALA A 52 -16.48 -15.28 20.45
N PRO A 53 -16.93 -16.54 20.60
CA PRO A 53 -16.20 -17.64 19.99
C PRO A 53 -16.17 -17.39 18.49
N VAL A 54 -14.98 -17.50 17.94
CA VAL A 54 -14.69 -17.36 16.52
C VAL A 54 -15.61 -18.32 15.77
N ALA A 55 -16.62 -17.78 15.08
CA ALA A 55 -17.23 -18.51 14.00
C ALA A 55 -16.10 -18.67 12.97
N GLU A 56 -15.59 -19.90 12.85
CA GLU A 56 -14.68 -20.26 11.79
C GLU A 56 -15.30 -19.77 10.48
N ALA A 57 -14.69 -18.74 9.90
CA ALA A 57 -15.03 -18.34 8.56
C ALA A 57 -14.53 -19.48 7.68
N ASP A 58 -15.42 -20.42 7.37
CA ASP A 58 -15.24 -21.33 6.26
C ASP A 58 -14.89 -20.49 5.03
N ASP A 59 -13.61 -20.51 4.67
CA ASP A 59 -13.05 -20.03 3.42
C ASP A 59 -13.63 -20.88 2.28
N LYS A 60 -14.91 -20.69 1.96
CA LYS A 60 -15.42 -20.96 0.62
C LYS A 60 -14.95 -19.83 -0.29
N ALA A 61 -13.67 -19.91 -0.64
CA ALA A 61 -13.07 -19.23 -1.78
C ALA A 61 -13.72 -19.72 -3.08
N LYS A 62 -14.98 -19.34 -3.31
CA LYS A 62 -15.60 -19.40 -4.63
C LYS A 62 -15.17 -18.16 -5.39
N ASN A 63 -14.21 -18.34 -6.31
CA ASN A 63 -13.84 -17.47 -7.43
C ASN A 63 -14.51 -16.08 -7.44
N LYS A 64 -13.92 -15.11 -6.74
CA LYS A 64 -14.30 -13.69 -6.81
C LYS A 64 -13.36 -12.86 -7.71
N THR A 65 -12.65 -13.50 -8.63
CA THR A 65 -11.82 -12.78 -9.63
C THR A 65 -12.66 -11.87 -10.53
N ASN A 66 -13.94 -12.20 -10.75
CA ASN A 66 -14.83 -11.44 -11.63
C ASN A 66 -15.30 -10.08 -11.06
N LYS A 67 -15.32 -9.90 -9.73
CA LYS A 67 -15.77 -8.63 -9.12
C LYS A 67 -14.74 -7.52 -9.19
N LEU A 68 -13.46 -7.87 -9.15
CA LEU A 68 -12.37 -6.91 -9.31
C LEU A 68 -12.26 -6.47 -10.76
N GLN A 69 -12.42 -7.39 -11.72
CA GLN A 69 -12.44 -7.06 -13.16
C GLN A 69 -13.51 -6.02 -13.52
N ALA A 70 -14.70 -6.12 -12.92
CA ALA A 70 -15.77 -5.14 -13.14
C ALA A 70 -15.44 -3.72 -12.64
N LEU A 71 -14.51 -3.57 -11.68
CA LEU A 71 -14.06 -2.27 -11.18
C LEU A 71 -12.98 -1.64 -12.07
N PHE A 72 -12.14 -2.46 -12.70
CA PHE A 72 -11.05 -1.97 -13.55
C PHE A 72 -11.46 -1.68 -14.98
N ALA A 73 -12.71 -2.03 -15.39
CA ALA A 73 -13.25 -1.86 -16.74
C ALA A 73 -12.23 -2.20 -17.84
N GLN A 74 -11.39 -3.21 -17.56
CA GLN A 74 -10.27 -3.60 -18.40
C GLN A 74 -10.57 -4.99 -18.92
N ASP A 75 -10.90 -5.06 -20.20
CA ASP A 75 -10.95 -6.32 -20.92
C ASP A 75 -9.51 -6.87 -20.97
N CYS A 76 -9.23 -7.92 -20.19
CA CYS A 76 -7.92 -8.59 -20.17
C CYS A 76 -7.55 -9.26 -21.51
N THR A 77 -8.27 -8.99 -22.58
CA THR A 77 -8.03 -9.47 -23.96
C THR A 77 -7.11 -8.56 -24.75
N THR A 78 -6.83 -7.33 -24.30
CA THR A 78 -5.76 -6.52 -24.89
C THR A 78 -4.42 -7.09 -24.41
N ALA A 79 -3.61 -7.55 -25.35
CA ALA A 79 -2.25 -8.02 -25.13
C ALA A 79 -1.54 -7.10 -24.12
N ARG A 80 -1.11 -7.68 -23.00
CA ARG A 80 -0.29 -6.98 -22.00
C ARG A 80 0.87 -6.35 -22.77
N PRO A 81 0.97 -5.02 -22.86
CA PRO A 81 2.02 -4.41 -23.64
C PRO A 81 3.36 -4.84 -23.04
N ASP A 82 4.31 -5.17 -23.91
CA ASP A 82 5.65 -5.55 -23.46
C ASP A 82 6.19 -4.37 -22.64
N VAL A 83 6.52 -4.66 -21.38
CA VAL A 83 7.02 -3.63 -20.45
C VAL A 83 8.33 -3.05 -21.00
N GLY A 84 9.04 -3.81 -21.84
CA GLY A 84 10.19 -3.32 -22.60
C GLY A 84 9.87 -2.12 -23.48
N GLU A 85 8.84 -2.20 -24.34
CA GLU A 85 8.45 -1.10 -25.24
C GLU A 85 7.95 0.14 -24.49
N LEU A 86 7.34 -0.04 -23.31
CA LEU A 86 6.89 1.09 -22.47
C LEU A 86 8.02 1.77 -21.69
N LEU A 87 9.12 1.05 -21.46
CA LEU A 87 10.29 1.54 -20.73
C LEU A 87 11.41 1.98 -21.67
N ASP A 88 11.30 1.70 -22.96
CA ASP A 88 12.22 2.23 -23.96
C ASP A 88 12.12 3.76 -23.97
N ASP A 89 13.28 4.40 -23.87
CA ASP A 89 13.40 5.85 -23.83
C ASP A 89 12.96 6.40 -25.18
N ASP A 90 11.81 7.09 -25.24
CA ASP A 90 11.17 7.66 -26.44
C ASP A 90 12.07 8.63 -27.25
N GLY A 91 13.33 8.83 -26.85
CA GLY A 91 14.27 9.79 -27.41
C GLY A 91 13.91 11.25 -27.11
N GLN A 92 12.76 11.48 -26.48
CA GLN A 92 12.24 12.80 -26.12
C GLN A 92 12.71 13.28 -24.75
N ARG A 93 13.25 12.39 -23.89
CA ARG A 93 13.61 12.72 -22.51
C ARG A 93 15.08 13.07 -22.42
N HIS A 94 15.39 14.36 -22.33
CA HIS A 94 16.75 14.89 -22.29
C HIS A 94 17.26 15.07 -20.86
N PHE A 95 17.10 14.02 -20.04
CA PHE A 95 17.45 14.08 -18.63
C PHE A 95 18.96 14.20 -18.39
N CYS A 96 19.36 15.10 -17.50
CA CYS A 96 20.74 15.30 -17.07
C CYS A 96 21.45 14.00 -16.69
N LYS A 97 20.80 13.06 -16.00
CA LYS A 97 21.41 11.76 -15.63
C LYS A 97 21.95 10.96 -16.83
N ASN A 98 21.29 11.07 -17.98
CA ASN A 98 21.63 10.36 -19.21
C ASN A 98 22.63 11.14 -20.09
N CYS A 99 23.00 12.36 -19.69
CA CYS A 99 23.91 13.23 -20.43
C CYS A 99 25.38 12.86 -20.21
N LEU A 100 26.18 12.90 -21.28
CA LEU A 100 27.61 12.64 -21.30
C LEU A 100 28.38 13.58 -20.35
N HIS A 101 27.93 14.82 -20.20
CA HIS A 101 28.57 15.81 -19.33
C HIS A 101 28.22 15.65 -17.85
N ASN A 102 27.27 14.77 -17.51
CA ASN A 102 26.82 14.58 -16.14
C ASN A 102 27.70 13.59 -15.37
N PHE A 103 28.23 14.07 -14.25
CA PHE A 103 28.86 13.26 -13.23
C PHE A 103 27.83 12.87 -12.18
N PHE A 104 27.42 11.59 -12.22
CA PHE A 104 26.38 11.04 -11.35
C PHE A 104 27.01 10.17 -10.26
N THR A 105 26.72 10.47 -9.00
CA THR A 105 27.05 9.66 -7.83
C THR A 105 25.81 9.51 -6.95
N ALA A 106 25.85 8.60 -5.97
CA ALA A 106 24.71 8.40 -5.06
C ALA A 106 24.34 9.66 -4.24
N PHE A 107 25.27 10.60 -4.09
CA PHE A 107 25.08 11.80 -3.25
C PHE A 107 25.06 13.10 -4.03
N LYS A 108 25.51 13.11 -5.30
CA LYS A 108 25.68 14.33 -6.07
C LYS A 108 25.49 14.10 -7.56
N CYS A 109 24.76 15.03 -8.17
CA CYS A 109 24.55 15.11 -9.61
C CYS A 109 25.11 16.44 -10.11
N PHE A 110 26.22 16.39 -10.84
CA PHE A 110 26.94 17.60 -11.24
C PHE A 110 27.08 17.66 -12.77
N CYS A 111 26.77 18.81 -13.36
CA CYS A 111 26.98 19.07 -14.77
C CYS A 111 28.37 19.66 -14.98
N ASN A 112 29.25 18.94 -15.68
CA ASN A 112 30.59 19.45 -16.00
C ASN A 112 30.58 20.58 -17.04
N LEU A 113 29.53 20.69 -17.86
CA LEU A 113 29.40 21.74 -18.87
C LEU A 113 29.09 23.10 -18.23
N HIS A 114 28.11 23.15 -17.32
CA HIS A 114 27.68 24.38 -16.64
C HIS A 114 28.32 24.59 -15.26
N GLN A 115 29.15 23.64 -14.80
CA GLN A 115 29.83 23.65 -13.51
C GLN A 115 28.89 23.87 -12.31
N GLN A 116 27.71 23.27 -12.35
CA GLN A 116 26.69 23.39 -11.30
C GLN A 116 26.10 22.04 -10.92
N GLU A 117 25.56 21.98 -9.71
CA GLU A 117 24.74 20.85 -9.26
C GLU A 117 23.37 20.90 -9.94
N VAL A 118 22.91 19.76 -10.44
CA VAL A 118 21.68 19.63 -11.24
C VAL A 118 20.85 18.46 -10.74
N GLU A 119 19.54 18.57 -10.82
CA GLU A 119 18.64 17.46 -10.54
C GLU A 119 18.76 16.36 -11.62
N PRO A 120 18.74 15.07 -11.27
CA PRO A 120 18.92 13.97 -12.22
C PRO A 120 17.92 13.96 -13.38
N LEU A 121 16.68 14.38 -13.10
CA LEU A 121 15.55 14.41 -14.04
C LEU A 121 15.32 15.80 -14.64
N HIS A 122 16.26 16.73 -14.48
CA HIS A 122 16.15 18.02 -15.14
C HIS A 122 16.43 17.88 -16.64
N ASP A 123 15.60 18.51 -17.47
CA ASP A 123 15.80 18.58 -18.92
C ASP A 123 16.78 19.69 -19.28
N CYS A 124 17.64 19.45 -20.28
CA CYS A 124 18.66 20.39 -20.72
C CYS A 124 18.69 20.52 -22.25
N PRO A 125 18.73 21.74 -22.82
CA PRO A 125 18.83 21.94 -24.26
C PRO A 125 20.18 21.51 -24.85
N GLU A 126 21.24 21.47 -24.04
CA GLU A 126 22.59 21.05 -24.44
C GLU A 126 22.84 19.56 -24.11
N PHE A 127 21.79 18.75 -24.13
CA PHE A 127 21.87 17.33 -23.84
C PHE A 127 22.65 16.57 -24.92
N SER A 128 23.66 15.80 -24.50
CA SER A 128 24.36 14.84 -25.35
C SER A 128 24.29 13.46 -24.70
N PRO A 129 23.75 12.41 -25.35
CA PRO A 129 23.58 11.10 -24.73
C PRO A 129 24.91 10.40 -24.41
N LYS A 130 24.94 9.61 -23.33
CA LYS A 130 26.05 8.69 -23.04
C LYS A 130 26.11 7.58 -24.09
N LYS A 131 27.33 7.22 -24.52
CA LYS A 131 27.53 6.07 -25.42
C LYS A 131 27.09 4.79 -24.69
N LYS A 132 26.11 4.08 -25.24
CA LYS A 132 25.76 2.74 -24.75
C LYS A 132 26.97 1.83 -24.98
N ILE A 133 27.44 1.15 -23.94
CA ILE A 133 28.44 0.09 -24.09
C ILE A 133 27.69 -1.12 -24.60
N THR A 134 27.55 -1.21 -25.92
CA THR A 134 27.12 -2.43 -26.59
C THR A 134 28.38 -3.27 -26.82
N GLU A 135 28.40 -4.45 -26.18
CA GLU A 135 29.41 -5.52 -26.28
C GLU A 135 30.67 -5.36 -25.40
N LEU A 136 30.74 -6.20 -24.36
CA LEU A 136 31.93 -6.67 -23.65
C LEU A 136 31.82 -8.18 -23.52
#